data_AF-A0AAR5PMN0-F1
#
_entry.id   AF-A0AAR5PMN0-F1
#
_cell.length_a   1.000
_cell.length_b   1.000
_cell.length_c   1.000
_cell.angle_alpha   90.00
_cell.angle_beta   90.00
_cell.angle_gamma   90.00
#
_symmetry.space_group_name_H-M   'P 1'
#
loop_
_entity.id
_entity.type
_entity.pdbx_description
1 polymer ?
#
loop_
_entity_poly.entity_id
_entity_poly.type
_entity_poly.pdbx_seq_one_letter_code
_entity_poly.pdbx_strand_id
1 'polypeptide(L)'
;MGELTGSENRVDIASVDNLKTLIRNIAKVNASEIERNKSKTNEPADLKVEEIAAQVISFDVFEALDTVAATALIKSLNENIQVILGKDVLVRNQGIGKLVPLLYEVLSLIFAQTDEQVRKNHLNDLLEFYFSELEVNLESAGSDYILKRAVFNFQVKYLLVFVKFQILLEALQDQDAKNQKRVIELVKNLQNYFSFPKINQEDVYTVVRNKVGSNNYELVSYELIPLDAKNGHLGEYFQLKIDITQNAESERLDVFAKLININHSLLKEVLERGPSKKEEFFYMVLLPKMRQLGMGELLDFAPNCYLSRVDDILVLDDLTLAGFVCLTPNIKLDYSALKVATRQFAKLHACSLIMEEILSKQAGKRVTLYDLYSEYLQEVLFLPDVPDMKRGFQGATNNIVYIGTKFPEIAGKYTSEELKKKVQKGWDLAVERIKASKKVKNVICHGDVHVANMLFNLGANNECESVKLIDFQLLRYCPPTHDLMFFLYQNTVKSTLDQYKPELIEEYYNVLSGSLEKFNLTVNELYPREEFEESLKLLKVQAIFHAFLYSPMQSLDPKLREKLFSDPKSFEKLKENRFGLIDIGLELESYRE
;
A
#
# COMPACT_ATOMS: atom_id res chain seq x y z
N MET A 1 44.52 39.51 14.32
CA MET A 1 44.60 38.08 14.64
C MET A 1 43.51 37.80 15.66
N GLY A 2 42.34 37.26 15.39
CA GLY A 2 41.67 36.62 14.24
C GLY A 2 40.47 35.93 14.89
N GLU A 3 39.25 36.46 14.79
CA GLU A 3 38.22 36.05 13.82
C GLU A 3 38.18 34.54 13.56
N LEU A 4 37.10 33.90 14.01
CA LEU A 4 36.14 33.14 13.19
C LEU A 4 35.15 32.43 14.13
N THR A 5 34.12 33.14 14.55
CA THR A 5 32.90 32.55 15.09
C THR A 5 32.10 31.99 13.93
N GLY A 6 32.02 30.67 13.82
CA GLY A 6 31.18 29.97 12.85
C GLY A 6 29.70 30.25 13.09
N SER A 7 29.12 31.08 12.23
CA SER A 7 27.67 31.20 12.04
C SER A 7 27.26 30.26 10.92
N GLU A 8 26.99 29.00 11.24
CA GLU A 8 26.26 28.07 10.37
C GLU A 8 24.93 27.70 11.03
N ASN A 9 23.89 27.61 10.19
CA ASN A 9 22.57 27.04 10.45
C ASN A 9 21.57 27.86 11.28
N ARG A 10 21.08 28.97 10.71
CA ARG A 10 19.65 29.31 10.75
C ARG A 10 19.24 29.94 9.41
N VAL A 11 18.66 29.13 8.53
CA VAL A 11 17.76 29.66 7.51
C VAL A 11 16.56 30.23 8.28
N ASP A 12 16.27 31.51 8.07
CA ASP A 12 15.26 32.26 8.80
C ASP A 12 13.87 31.68 8.53
N ILE A 13 13.04 31.46 9.56
CA ILE A 13 11.63 31.03 9.38
C ILE A 13 10.88 32.03 8.46
N ALA A 14 11.30 33.29 8.49
CA ALA A 14 10.87 34.33 7.56
C ALA A 14 11.05 33.97 6.07
N SER A 15 12.04 33.13 5.70
CA SER A 15 12.26 32.72 4.30
C SER A 15 11.23 31.69 3.82
N VAL A 16 10.81 30.76 4.69
CA VAL A 16 9.75 29.78 4.37
C VAL A 16 8.40 30.48 4.27
N ASP A 17 8.11 31.46 5.13
CA ASP A 17 6.87 32.24 5.06
C ASP A 17 6.80 33.13 3.82
N ASN A 18 7.93 33.71 3.40
CA ASN A 18 8.04 34.40 2.11
C ASN A 18 7.76 33.45 0.94
N LEU A 19 8.31 32.23 1.00
CA LEU A 19 8.08 31.21 -0.03
C LEU A 19 6.60 30.82 -0.10
N LYS A 20 5.91 30.64 1.05
CA LYS A 20 4.45 30.39 1.09
C LYS A 20 3.65 31.50 0.41
N THR A 21 4.07 32.76 0.53
CA THR A 21 3.41 33.88 -0.16
C THR A 21 3.49 33.74 -1.68
N LEU A 22 4.66 33.36 -2.21
CA LEU A 22 4.84 33.11 -3.64
C LEU A 22 4.07 31.87 -4.11
N ILE A 23 4.10 30.79 -3.33
CA ILE A 23 3.35 29.55 -3.60
C ILE A 23 1.85 29.83 -3.72
N ARG A 24 1.29 30.64 -2.80
CA ARG A 24 -0.13 31.04 -2.85
C ARG A 24 -0.47 31.75 -4.15
N ASN A 25 0.40 32.64 -4.63
CA ASN A 25 0.20 33.33 -5.89
C ASN A 25 0.21 32.36 -7.07
N ILE A 26 1.13 31.39 -7.10
CA ILE A 26 1.15 30.34 -8.14
C ILE A 26 -0.14 29.52 -8.10
N ALA A 27 -0.59 29.11 -6.92
CA ALA A 27 -1.84 28.35 -6.76
C ALA A 27 -3.05 29.12 -7.33
N LYS A 28 -3.18 30.41 -7.01
CA LYS A 28 -4.23 31.28 -7.54
C LYS A 28 -4.20 31.41 -9.07
N VAL A 29 -3.02 31.58 -9.65
CA VAL A 29 -2.84 31.66 -11.11
C VAL A 29 -3.21 30.33 -11.76
N ASN A 30 -2.72 29.22 -11.21
CA ASN A 30 -2.98 27.88 -11.73
C ASN A 30 -4.47 27.53 -11.67
N ALA A 31 -5.18 27.86 -10.58
CA ALA A 31 -6.65 27.71 -10.52
C ALA A 31 -7.34 28.45 -11.67
N SER A 32 -6.92 29.69 -11.93
CA SER A 32 -7.49 30.50 -13.02
C SER A 32 -7.20 29.90 -14.40
N GLU A 33 -6.02 29.32 -14.61
CA GLU A 33 -5.66 28.66 -15.87
C GLU A 33 -6.37 27.32 -16.08
N ILE A 34 -6.59 26.54 -15.02
CA ILE A 34 -7.41 25.31 -15.07
C ILE A 34 -8.81 25.65 -15.58
N GLU A 35 -9.42 26.71 -15.02
CA GLU A 35 -10.75 27.19 -15.43
C GLU A 35 -10.79 27.63 -16.90
N ARG A 36 -9.77 28.39 -17.34
CA ARG A 36 -9.68 28.87 -18.73
C ARG A 36 -9.49 27.75 -19.75
N ASN A 37 -8.83 26.65 -19.34
CA ASN A 37 -8.49 25.54 -20.23
C ASN A 37 -9.49 24.37 -20.17
N LYS A 38 -10.64 24.52 -19.49
CA LYS A 38 -11.74 23.53 -19.38
C LYS A 38 -12.18 22.87 -20.71
N SER A 39 -11.93 23.51 -21.85
CA SER A 39 -12.33 23.03 -23.20
C SER A 39 -11.19 22.46 -24.05
N LYS A 40 -9.95 22.35 -23.54
CA LYS A 40 -8.76 21.92 -24.30
C LYS A 40 -7.97 20.78 -23.66
N THR A 41 -8.62 19.94 -22.86
CA THR A 41 -8.02 18.66 -22.42
C THR A 41 -8.09 17.67 -23.58
N ASN A 42 -7.10 17.70 -24.47
CA ASN A 42 -6.93 16.66 -25.48
C ASN A 42 -6.52 15.33 -24.83
N GLU A 43 -6.84 14.24 -25.53
CA GLU A 43 -6.50 12.85 -25.20
C GLU A 43 -5.05 12.68 -24.73
N PRO A 44 -4.81 11.70 -23.83
CA PRO A 44 -3.48 11.44 -23.30
C PRO A 44 -2.50 11.04 -24.43
N ALA A 45 -1.36 11.71 -24.50
CA ALA A 45 -0.20 11.14 -25.18
C ALA A 45 0.26 9.92 -24.37
N ASP A 46 0.29 8.75 -24.99
CA ASP A 46 0.88 7.55 -24.41
C ASP A 46 2.31 7.86 -23.95
N LEU A 47 2.61 7.49 -22.69
CA LEU A 47 3.82 7.83 -21.98
C LEU A 47 5.08 7.33 -22.70
N LYS A 48 6.01 8.25 -22.96
CA LYS A 48 7.44 7.97 -23.22
C LYS A 48 8.34 8.36 -22.05
N VAL A 49 7.80 8.55 -20.84
CA VAL A 49 8.59 8.90 -19.64
C VAL A 49 9.61 7.82 -19.33
N GLU A 50 9.23 6.54 -19.44
CA GLU A 50 10.14 5.42 -19.22
C GLU A 50 11.20 5.32 -20.32
N GLU A 51 10.86 5.61 -21.58
CA GLU A 51 11.83 5.69 -22.68
C GLU A 51 12.81 6.85 -22.48
N ILE A 52 12.35 7.99 -21.98
CA ILE A 52 13.17 9.18 -21.77
C ILE A 52 14.00 9.05 -20.49
N ALA A 53 13.45 8.49 -19.42
CA ALA A 53 14.21 8.07 -18.24
C ALA A 53 15.27 7.03 -18.63
N ALA A 54 14.94 6.05 -19.46
CA ALA A 54 15.90 5.08 -20.00
C ALA A 54 16.97 5.72 -20.89
N GLN A 55 16.62 6.76 -21.67
CA GLN A 55 17.58 7.56 -22.42
C GLN A 55 18.50 8.36 -21.48
N VAL A 56 17.99 8.96 -20.41
CA VAL A 56 18.84 9.65 -19.42
C VAL A 56 19.74 8.65 -18.68
N ILE A 57 19.22 7.47 -18.33
CA ILE A 57 19.96 6.37 -17.70
C ILE A 57 21.05 5.81 -18.61
N SER A 58 20.87 5.83 -19.94
CA SER A 58 21.88 5.35 -20.90
C SER A 58 23.01 6.35 -21.15
N PHE A 59 22.89 7.59 -20.66
CA PHE A 59 24.00 8.53 -20.63
C PHE A 59 24.83 8.29 -19.37
N ASP A 60 26.12 8.04 -19.56
CA ASP A 60 27.10 8.17 -18.49
C ASP A 60 27.36 9.67 -18.24
N VAL A 61 26.38 10.35 -17.63
CA VAL A 61 26.38 11.82 -17.43
C VAL A 61 27.55 12.26 -16.54
N PHE A 62 28.21 11.33 -15.84
CA PHE A 62 29.12 11.63 -14.75
C PHE A 62 30.61 11.37 -15.03
N GLU A 63 31.00 10.87 -16.22
CA GLU A 63 32.42 10.82 -16.59
C GLU A 63 33.04 12.20 -16.90
N ALA A 64 32.24 13.24 -17.17
CA ALA A 64 32.75 14.61 -17.30
C ALA A 64 31.66 15.67 -17.11
N LEU A 65 31.66 16.35 -15.96
CA LEU A 65 30.96 17.62 -15.70
C LEU A 65 31.55 18.81 -16.52
N ASP A 66 31.86 18.58 -17.81
CA ASP A 66 32.25 19.64 -18.76
C ASP A 66 32.00 19.29 -20.25
N THR A 67 30.88 18.64 -20.62
CA THR A 67 30.65 18.34 -22.05
C THR A 67 29.28 18.68 -22.59
N VAL A 68 29.32 19.20 -23.83
CA VAL A 68 28.23 19.42 -24.80
C VAL A 68 27.15 18.33 -24.81
N ALA A 69 27.47 17.10 -24.42
CA ALA A 69 26.55 15.99 -24.29
C ALA A 69 25.44 16.23 -23.23
N ALA A 70 25.80 16.79 -22.07
CA ALA A 70 24.81 17.20 -21.07
C ALA A 70 23.88 18.26 -21.68
N THR A 71 24.44 19.34 -22.24
CA THR A 71 23.67 20.42 -22.87
C THR A 71 22.75 19.93 -24.01
N ALA A 72 23.18 18.93 -24.79
CA ALA A 72 22.39 18.32 -25.85
C ALA A 72 21.25 17.44 -25.32
N LEU A 73 21.51 16.59 -24.31
CA LEU A 73 20.48 15.84 -23.60
C LEU A 73 19.42 16.78 -23.03
N ILE A 74 19.86 17.91 -22.47
CA ILE A 74 19.00 18.94 -21.87
C ILE A 74 18.13 19.63 -22.89
N LYS A 75 18.70 20.00 -24.05
CA LYS A 75 17.92 20.57 -25.14
C LYS A 75 16.84 19.58 -25.60
N SER A 76 17.20 18.29 -25.72
CA SER A 76 16.25 17.22 -26.02
C SER A 76 15.17 17.05 -24.94
N LEU A 77 15.54 17.03 -23.65
CA LEU A 77 14.58 16.91 -22.55
C LEU A 77 13.64 18.12 -22.49
N ASN A 78 14.15 19.34 -22.66
CA ASN A 78 13.37 20.59 -22.63
C ASN A 78 12.45 20.73 -23.86
N GLU A 79 12.88 20.23 -25.03
CA GLU A 79 12.03 20.11 -26.22
C GLU A 79 10.95 19.03 -26.05
N ASN A 80 11.21 18.00 -25.24
CA ASN A 80 10.30 16.89 -24.96
C ASN A 80 9.46 17.04 -23.68
N ILE A 81 9.61 18.08 -22.85
CA ILE A 81 8.76 18.33 -21.66
C ILE A 81 7.27 18.31 -22.03
N GLN A 82 6.91 18.73 -23.25
CA GLN A 82 5.52 18.68 -23.74
C GLN A 82 5.06 17.29 -24.22
N VAL A 83 5.99 16.39 -24.54
CA VAL A 83 5.74 15.01 -25.00
C VAL A 83 5.77 14.01 -23.84
N ILE A 84 6.49 14.34 -22.76
CA ILE A 84 6.74 13.46 -21.60
C ILE A 84 5.49 13.32 -20.71
N LEU A 85 4.54 14.27 -20.68
CA LEU A 85 3.70 14.46 -19.49
C LEU A 85 2.19 14.39 -19.79
N GLY A 86 1.65 13.18 -19.90
CA GLY A 86 0.24 12.87 -19.65
C GLY A 86 0.13 12.13 -18.30
N LYS A 87 -0.74 12.49 -17.35
CA LYS A 87 -2.16 12.82 -17.52
C LYS A 87 -2.66 13.99 -16.63
N ASP A 88 -3.34 14.91 -17.30
CA ASP A 88 -4.59 15.59 -16.92
C ASP A 88 -4.59 17.06 -16.46
N VAL A 89 -3.46 17.71 -16.13
CA VAL A 89 -3.46 19.19 -15.92
C VAL A 89 -2.20 19.88 -16.40
N LEU A 90 -2.35 20.65 -17.48
CA LEU A 90 -1.36 21.61 -17.93
C LEU A 90 -1.82 23.03 -17.61
N VAL A 91 -0.89 23.86 -17.13
CA VAL A 91 -1.09 25.28 -16.86
C VAL A 91 -0.06 26.08 -17.64
N ARG A 92 -0.38 27.33 -18.00
CA ARG A 92 0.58 28.21 -18.66
C ARG A 92 1.58 28.72 -17.63
N ASN A 93 2.85 28.35 -17.80
CA ASN A 93 3.94 28.89 -17.01
C ASN A 93 4.13 30.39 -17.29
N GLN A 94 4.21 31.19 -16.25
CA GLN A 94 4.28 32.65 -16.39
C GLN A 94 5.64 33.15 -16.88
N GLY A 95 6.73 32.44 -16.59
CA GLY A 95 8.09 32.82 -16.98
C GLY A 95 8.42 32.49 -18.44
N ILE A 96 8.06 31.30 -18.90
CA ILE A 96 8.42 30.82 -20.26
C ILE A 96 7.25 30.84 -21.25
N GLY A 97 6.02 31.14 -20.81
CA GLY A 97 4.84 31.26 -21.66
C GLY A 97 4.33 29.96 -22.29
N LYS A 98 4.89 28.80 -21.94
CA LYS A 98 4.51 27.47 -22.44
C LYS A 98 3.55 26.76 -21.48
N LEU A 99 2.79 25.80 -22.00
CA LEU A 99 2.03 24.85 -21.17
C LEU A 99 3.00 23.86 -20.52
N VAL A 100 2.88 23.71 -19.20
CA VAL A 100 3.68 22.81 -18.35
C VAL A 100 2.75 22.09 -17.36
N PRO A 101 3.19 20.98 -16.75
CA PRO A 101 2.43 20.34 -15.68
C PRO A 101 2.17 21.28 -14.51
N LEU A 102 1.02 21.10 -13.87
CA LEU A 102 0.54 21.88 -12.74
C LEU A 102 1.63 22.18 -11.68
N LEU A 103 2.43 21.17 -11.32
CA LEU A 103 3.41 21.32 -10.23
C LEU A 103 4.79 21.80 -10.67
N TYR A 104 5.02 21.96 -11.97
CA TYR A 104 6.35 22.31 -12.48
C TYR A 104 6.84 23.65 -11.92
N GLU A 105 6.00 24.69 -11.96
CA GLU A 105 6.37 26.04 -11.54
C GLU A 105 6.63 26.12 -10.03
N VAL A 106 5.77 25.49 -9.22
CA VAL A 106 5.93 25.51 -7.75
C VAL A 106 7.16 24.71 -7.30
N LEU A 107 7.42 23.54 -7.90
CA LEU A 107 8.62 22.76 -7.60
C LEU A 107 9.89 23.51 -8.04
N SER A 108 9.87 24.11 -9.23
CA SER A 108 10.99 24.93 -9.72
C SER A 108 11.27 26.09 -8.78
N LEU A 109 10.23 26.81 -8.32
CA LEU A 109 10.38 27.88 -7.34
C LEU A 109 10.99 27.36 -6.03
N ILE A 110 10.46 26.28 -5.45
CA ILE A 110 10.96 25.73 -4.19
C ILE A 110 12.43 25.36 -4.34
N PHE A 111 12.79 24.60 -5.37
CA PHE A 111 14.19 24.20 -5.59
C PHE A 111 15.08 25.39 -5.90
N ALA A 112 14.61 26.39 -6.65
CA ALA A 112 15.33 27.62 -6.96
C ALA A 112 15.71 28.41 -5.71
N GLN A 113 14.80 28.48 -4.73
CA GLN A 113 14.89 29.39 -3.57
C GLN A 113 15.38 28.71 -2.27
N THR A 114 15.68 27.42 -2.29
CA THR A 114 16.03 26.66 -1.07
C THR A 114 17.30 25.81 -1.27
N ASP A 115 17.91 25.39 -0.17
CA ASP A 115 18.94 24.35 -0.15
C ASP A 115 18.35 22.98 0.23
N GLU A 116 19.18 21.93 0.22
CA GLU A 116 18.75 20.58 0.61
C GLU A 116 18.13 20.53 2.00
N GLN A 117 18.72 21.24 2.95
CA GLN A 117 18.36 21.14 4.35
C GLN A 117 16.97 21.71 4.60
N VAL A 118 16.62 22.80 3.92
CA VAL A 118 15.27 23.35 3.91
C VAL A 118 14.30 22.38 3.24
N ARG A 119 14.65 21.80 2.08
CA ARG A 119 13.78 20.83 1.39
C ARG A 119 13.54 19.57 2.21
N LYS A 120 14.59 19.00 2.81
CA LYS A 120 14.52 17.86 3.72
C LYS A 120 13.53 18.09 4.84
N ASN A 121 13.43 19.32 5.35
CA ASN A 121 12.54 19.66 6.46
C ASN A 121 11.14 20.07 6.00
N HIS A 122 11.00 20.82 4.91
CA HIS A 122 9.78 21.57 4.60
C HIS A 122 9.16 21.30 3.22
N LEU A 123 9.77 20.47 2.35
CA LEU A 123 9.24 20.25 1.00
C LEU A 123 7.79 19.73 1.03
N ASN A 124 7.51 18.72 1.85
CA ASN A 124 6.15 18.17 1.98
C ASN A 124 5.17 19.24 2.49
N ASP A 125 5.54 20.00 3.53
CA ASP A 125 4.69 21.06 4.09
C ASP A 125 4.37 22.16 3.05
N LEU A 126 5.34 22.51 2.21
CA LEU A 126 5.18 23.50 1.14
C LEU A 126 4.29 22.98 0.00
N LEU A 127 4.41 21.70 -0.34
CA LEU A 127 3.58 21.04 -1.35
C LEU A 127 2.14 20.86 -0.86
N GLU A 128 1.93 20.47 0.40
CA GLU A 128 0.60 20.43 1.02
C GLU A 128 -0.04 21.82 1.03
N PHE A 129 0.73 22.83 1.43
CA PHE A 129 0.26 24.21 1.44
C PHE A 129 -0.15 24.67 0.04
N TYR A 130 0.62 24.35 -1.00
CA TYR A 130 0.24 24.61 -2.39
C TYR A 130 -1.07 23.90 -2.78
N PHE A 131 -1.19 22.60 -2.45
CA PHE A 131 -2.36 21.79 -2.77
C PHE A 131 -3.63 22.39 -2.15
N SER A 132 -3.59 22.71 -0.85
CA SER A 132 -4.73 23.32 -0.14
C SER A 132 -5.10 24.70 -0.67
N GLU A 133 -4.13 25.56 -0.96
CA GLU A 133 -4.41 26.87 -1.55
C GLU A 133 -5.02 26.73 -2.95
N LEU A 134 -4.59 25.76 -3.74
CA LEU A 134 -5.16 25.49 -5.06
C LEU A 134 -6.62 25.03 -4.96
N GLU A 135 -6.94 24.11 -4.05
CA GLU A 135 -8.32 23.67 -3.79
C GLU A 135 -9.22 24.84 -3.39
N VAL A 136 -8.79 25.66 -2.41
CA VAL A 136 -9.54 26.84 -1.97
C VAL A 136 -9.80 27.81 -3.11
N ASN A 137 -8.83 28.04 -3.99
CA ASN A 137 -9.00 28.94 -5.14
C ASN A 137 -9.92 28.34 -6.22
N LEU A 138 -9.89 27.03 -6.46
CA LEU A 138 -10.80 26.34 -7.37
C LEU A 138 -12.25 26.39 -6.87
N GLU A 139 -12.46 26.11 -5.57
CA GLU A 139 -13.76 26.22 -4.92
C GLU A 139 -14.30 27.65 -4.99
N SER A 140 -13.47 28.63 -4.67
CA SER A 140 -13.85 30.06 -4.72
C SER A 140 -14.20 30.53 -6.13
N ALA A 141 -13.62 29.89 -7.16
CA ALA A 141 -13.94 30.17 -8.56
C ALA A 141 -15.21 29.44 -9.05
N GLY A 142 -15.85 28.62 -8.21
CA GLY A 142 -16.99 27.79 -8.61
C GLY A 142 -16.59 26.69 -9.59
N SER A 143 -15.35 26.19 -9.50
CA SER A 143 -14.86 25.11 -10.36
C SER A 143 -15.46 23.76 -9.98
N ASP A 144 -15.92 23.00 -10.98
CA ASP A 144 -16.24 21.58 -10.83
C ASP A 144 -14.99 20.66 -10.96
N TYR A 145 -13.79 21.24 -11.15
CA TYR A 145 -12.57 20.46 -11.29
C TYR A 145 -12.11 19.93 -9.93
N ILE A 146 -11.98 18.60 -9.82
CA ILE A 146 -11.49 17.92 -8.62
C ILE A 146 -10.05 17.51 -8.83
N LEU A 147 -9.12 18.15 -8.11
CA LEU A 147 -7.72 17.76 -8.14
C LEU A 147 -7.53 16.44 -7.38
N LYS A 148 -7.29 15.35 -8.12
CA LYS A 148 -7.04 14.05 -7.51
C LYS A 148 -5.64 14.01 -6.88
N ARG A 149 -5.56 13.58 -5.62
CA ARG A 149 -4.30 13.42 -4.89
C ARG A 149 -3.30 12.49 -5.58
N ALA A 150 -3.79 11.44 -6.22
CA ALA A 150 -2.96 10.53 -7.01
C ALA A 150 -2.24 11.25 -8.17
N VAL A 151 -2.92 12.17 -8.87
CA VAL A 151 -2.33 12.97 -9.95
C VAL A 151 -1.27 13.93 -9.40
N PHE A 152 -1.54 14.53 -8.24
CA PHE A 152 -0.59 15.39 -7.54
C PHE A 152 0.70 14.62 -7.18
N ASN A 153 0.57 13.50 -6.46
CA ASN A 153 1.71 12.68 -6.04
C ASN A 153 2.50 12.14 -7.23
N PHE A 154 1.81 11.74 -8.31
CA PHE A 154 2.43 11.34 -9.56
C PHE A 154 3.29 12.46 -10.15
N GLN A 155 2.74 13.68 -10.28
CA GLN A 155 3.50 14.82 -10.78
C GLN A 155 4.71 15.14 -9.89
N VAL A 156 4.58 15.12 -8.56
CA VAL A 156 5.73 15.34 -7.65
C VAL A 156 6.84 14.33 -7.95
N LYS A 157 6.52 13.03 -7.96
CA LYS A 157 7.50 11.97 -8.16
C LYS A 157 8.34 12.16 -9.43
N TYR A 158 7.67 12.42 -10.56
CA TYR A 158 8.35 12.50 -11.85
C TYR A 158 8.96 13.88 -12.12
N LEU A 159 8.38 14.97 -11.60
CA LEU A 159 8.92 16.31 -11.85
C LEU A 159 10.17 16.63 -11.03
N LEU A 160 10.38 15.98 -9.87
CA LEU A 160 11.56 16.21 -9.03
C LEU A 160 12.87 16.03 -9.81
N VAL A 161 13.01 14.97 -10.61
CA VAL A 161 14.24 14.75 -11.40
C VAL A 161 14.45 15.85 -12.44
N PHE A 162 13.39 16.26 -13.16
CA PHE A 162 13.48 17.31 -14.18
C PHE A 162 13.81 18.67 -13.56
N VAL A 163 13.17 19.01 -12.44
CA VAL A 163 13.42 20.27 -11.72
C VAL A 163 14.86 20.29 -11.19
N LYS A 164 15.35 19.19 -10.60
CA LYS A 164 16.75 19.09 -10.16
C LYS A 164 17.73 19.32 -11.30
N PHE A 165 17.49 18.72 -12.46
CA PHE A 165 18.32 18.95 -13.65
C PHE A 165 18.29 20.39 -14.13
N GLN A 166 17.10 20.99 -14.23
CA GLN A 166 16.95 22.38 -14.68
C GLN A 166 17.72 23.34 -13.75
N ILE A 167 17.57 23.17 -12.45
CA ILE A 167 18.24 24.00 -11.45
C ILE A 167 19.76 23.75 -11.43
N LEU A 168 20.20 22.51 -11.62
CA LEU A 168 21.63 22.20 -11.76
C LEU A 168 22.26 22.98 -12.91
N LEU A 169 21.54 23.14 -14.02
CA LEU A 169 22.07 23.85 -15.19
C LEU A 169 22.17 25.33 -15.02
N GLU A 170 21.14 25.92 -14.43
CA GLU A 170 21.16 27.33 -14.06
C GLU A 170 22.34 27.59 -13.13
N ALA A 171 22.60 26.69 -12.17
CA ALA A 171 23.73 26.79 -11.27
C ALA A 171 25.10 26.61 -11.96
N LEU A 172 25.21 25.76 -13.00
CA LEU A 172 26.45 25.58 -13.76
C LEU A 172 26.82 26.78 -14.64
N GLN A 173 25.85 27.64 -14.97
CA GLN A 173 26.07 28.86 -15.75
C GLN A 173 26.54 30.04 -14.90
N ASP A 174 26.41 29.96 -13.58
CA ASP A 174 26.64 31.05 -12.64
C ASP A 174 27.94 30.83 -11.84
N GLN A 175 28.88 31.78 -11.95
CA GLN A 175 30.27 31.64 -11.48
C GLN A 175 30.47 31.80 -9.96
N ASP A 176 29.42 32.01 -9.17
CA ASP A 176 29.54 32.30 -7.73
C ASP A 176 29.74 31.05 -6.85
N ALA A 177 30.46 31.18 -5.72
CA ALA A 177 30.88 30.07 -4.86
C ALA A 177 29.71 29.33 -4.17
N LYS A 178 28.55 29.97 -4.01
CA LYS A 178 27.30 29.33 -3.53
C LYS A 178 26.79 28.25 -4.48
N ASN A 179 27.14 28.30 -5.76
CA ASN A 179 26.73 27.30 -6.73
C ASN A 179 27.53 26.00 -6.61
N GLN A 180 28.75 26.02 -6.08
CA GLN A 180 29.53 24.77 -5.93
C GLN A 180 28.86 23.76 -4.98
N LYS A 181 28.41 24.22 -3.79
CA LYS A 181 27.72 23.34 -2.82
C LYS A 181 26.41 22.79 -3.40
N ARG A 182 25.63 23.65 -4.05
CA ARG A 182 24.35 23.29 -4.69
C ARG A 182 24.53 22.34 -5.88
N VAL A 183 25.55 22.57 -6.71
CA VAL A 183 25.89 21.70 -7.84
C VAL A 183 26.26 20.32 -7.33
N ILE A 184 27.14 20.21 -6.32
CA ILE A 184 27.54 18.94 -5.71
C ILE A 184 26.32 18.21 -5.15
N GLU A 185 25.46 18.91 -4.41
CA GLU A 185 24.23 18.38 -3.83
C GLU A 185 23.28 17.80 -4.89
N LEU A 186 22.98 18.57 -5.94
CA LEU A 186 22.07 18.17 -7.01
C LEU A 186 22.64 17.03 -7.84
N VAL A 187 23.95 17.05 -8.11
CA VAL A 187 24.67 15.95 -8.77
C VAL A 187 24.54 14.66 -7.96
N LYS A 188 24.83 14.69 -6.65
CA LYS A 188 24.69 13.53 -5.77
C LYS A 188 23.25 13.00 -5.76
N ASN A 189 22.27 13.89 -5.63
CA ASN A 189 20.84 13.53 -5.67
C ASN A 189 20.45 12.84 -6.99
N LEU A 190 20.90 13.39 -8.12
CA LEU A 190 20.63 12.82 -9.45
C LEU A 190 21.35 11.48 -9.65
N GLN A 191 22.61 11.35 -9.22
CA GLN A 191 23.34 10.07 -9.24
C GLN A 191 22.59 8.98 -8.47
N ASN A 192 22.11 9.31 -7.27
CA ASN A 192 21.32 8.37 -6.47
C ASN A 192 20.01 7.98 -7.18
N TYR A 193 19.33 8.93 -7.82
CA TYR A 193 18.12 8.64 -8.59
C TYR A 193 18.42 7.75 -9.80
N PHE A 194 19.49 7.97 -10.56
CA PHE A 194 19.83 7.08 -11.69
C PHE A 194 20.27 5.69 -11.26
N SER A 195 20.87 5.58 -10.09
CA SER A 195 21.17 4.29 -9.48
C SER A 195 19.87 3.56 -9.09
N PHE A 196 18.86 4.29 -8.60
CA PHE A 196 17.60 3.74 -8.10
C PHE A 196 16.38 4.55 -8.58
N PRO A 197 15.97 4.45 -9.87
CA PRO A 197 15.00 5.38 -10.49
C PRO A 197 13.57 5.28 -9.95
N LYS A 198 13.32 4.30 -9.08
CA LYS A 198 12.01 4.04 -8.49
C LYS A 198 11.76 4.83 -7.20
N ILE A 199 12.79 5.46 -6.62
CA ILE A 199 12.70 6.22 -5.37
C ILE A 199 13.48 7.55 -5.46
N ASN A 200 12.85 8.65 -5.05
CA ASN A 200 13.54 9.94 -4.93
C ASN A 200 14.23 10.07 -3.56
N GLN A 201 15.29 10.87 -3.47
CA GLN A 201 15.94 11.13 -2.18
C GLN A 201 14.98 11.80 -1.16
N GLU A 202 14.00 12.57 -1.64
CA GLU A 202 12.91 13.13 -0.83
C GLU A 202 12.01 12.05 -0.21
N ASP A 203 11.81 10.92 -0.90
CA ASP A 203 11.11 9.76 -0.37
C ASP A 203 11.92 9.16 0.80
N VAL A 204 13.25 9.05 0.65
CA VAL A 204 14.18 8.59 1.70
C VAL A 204 14.12 9.52 2.92
N TYR A 205 14.10 10.84 2.73
CA TYR A 205 13.95 11.77 3.84
C TYR A 205 12.65 11.58 4.62
N THR A 206 11.56 11.31 3.91
CA THR A 206 10.26 11.01 4.52
C THR A 206 10.34 9.71 5.33
N VAL A 207 10.96 8.66 4.78
CA VAL A 207 11.16 7.38 5.46
C VAL A 207 11.97 7.54 6.75
N VAL A 208 13.13 8.20 6.68
CA VAL A 208 13.99 8.41 7.87
C VAL A 208 13.27 9.23 8.93
N ARG A 209 12.62 10.33 8.54
CA ARG A 209 11.85 11.18 9.46
C ARG A 209 10.78 10.37 10.20
N ASN A 210 10.03 9.54 9.47
CA ASN A 210 8.94 8.76 10.03
C ASN A 210 9.44 7.59 10.90
N LYS A 211 10.60 7.01 10.57
CA LYS A 211 11.20 5.92 11.36
C LYS A 211 11.89 6.40 12.63
N VAL A 212 12.71 7.43 12.51
CA VAL A 212 13.50 8.00 13.63
C VAL A 212 12.65 8.93 14.50
N GLY A 213 11.59 9.51 13.94
CA GLY A 213 10.76 10.49 14.64
C GLY A 213 11.44 11.86 14.81
N SER A 214 12.47 12.14 13.98
CA SER A 214 13.28 13.35 14.07
C SER A 214 13.73 13.82 12.68
N ASN A 215 13.90 15.14 12.52
CA ASN A 215 14.56 15.76 11.36
C ASN A 215 16.05 16.06 11.62
N ASN A 216 16.52 15.82 12.85
CA ASN A 216 17.90 16.04 13.26
C ASN A 216 18.75 14.81 12.93
N TYR A 217 19.06 14.65 11.64
CA TYR A 217 19.95 13.63 11.10
C TYR A 217 20.63 14.15 9.82
N GLU A 218 21.79 13.61 9.49
CA GLU A 218 22.45 13.75 8.19
C GLU A 218 22.28 12.46 7.39
N LEU A 219 21.87 12.55 6.13
CA LEU A 219 21.81 11.39 5.24
C LEU A 219 23.19 11.17 4.61
N VAL A 220 23.81 10.03 4.89
CA VAL A 220 25.13 9.68 4.36
C VAL A 220 24.99 9.03 2.98
N SER A 221 24.25 7.92 2.92
CA SER A 221 24.01 7.10 1.73
C SER A 221 22.70 6.32 1.83
N TYR A 222 22.21 5.84 0.70
CA TYR A 222 21.17 4.83 0.67
C TYR A 222 21.34 3.90 -0.54
N GLU A 223 20.82 2.68 -0.42
CA GLU A 223 20.86 1.66 -1.45
C GLU A 223 19.52 0.93 -1.50
N LEU A 224 19.00 0.69 -2.71
CA LEU A 224 17.79 -0.09 -2.93
C LEU A 224 18.15 -1.44 -3.56
N ILE A 225 18.13 -2.50 -2.76
CA ILE A 225 18.54 -3.85 -3.16
C ILE A 225 17.31 -4.67 -3.56
N PRO A 226 17.21 -5.21 -4.78
CA PRO A 226 16.12 -6.12 -5.17
C PRO A 226 16.11 -7.40 -4.33
N LEU A 227 14.93 -7.87 -3.96
CA LEU A 227 14.74 -9.16 -3.31
C LEU A 227 14.26 -10.19 -4.35
N ASP A 228 14.91 -11.37 -4.38
CA ASP A 228 14.62 -12.44 -5.35
C ASP A 228 13.25 -13.13 -5.16
N ALA A 229 12.53 -12.81 -4.08
CA ALA A 229 11.31 -13.51 -3.68
C ALA A 229 10.07 -12.99 -4.43
N LYS A 230 9.70 -13.64 -5.55
CA LYS A 230 8.40 -13.46 -6.21
C LYS A 230 7.39 -14.47 -5.68
N ASN A 231 6.93 -14.31 -4.44
CA ASN A 231 5.90 -15.18 -3.83
C ASN A 231 4.48 -14.95 -4.42
N GLY A 232 4.37 -14.63 -5.72
CA GLY A 232 3.09 -14.50 -6.43
C GLY A 232 2.28 -13.24 -6.09
N HIS A 233 2.93 -12.21 -5.54
CA HIS A 233 2.27 -10.97 -5.12
C HIS A 233 2.34 -9.87 -6.19
N LEU A 234 1.44 -8.91 -6.06
CA LEU A 234 1.37 -7.66 -6.82
C LEU A 234 2.53 -6.73 -6.43
N GLY A 235 3.71 -6.93 -7.01
CA GLY A 235 4.80 -5.96 -6.90
C GLY A 235 6.22 -6.53 -6.99
N GLU A 236 7.18 -5.61 -7.08
CA GLU A 236 8.60 -5.90 -6.89
C GLU A 236 9.01 -5.53 -5.47
N TYR A 237 9.87 -6.34 -4.86
CA TYR A 237 10.28 -6.20 -3.47
C TYR A 237 11.73 -5.80 -3.37
N PHE A 238 12.02 -4.89 -2.44
CA PHE A 238 13.35 -4.36 -2.22
C PHE A 238 13.64 -4.22 -0.73
N GLN A 239 14.92 -4.33 -0.39
CA GLN A 239 15.46 -3.86 0.87
C GLN A 239 16.08 -2.48 0.65
N LEU A 240 15.55 -1.46 1.32
CA LEU A 240 16.09 -0.12 1.32
C LEU A 240 16.97 0.06 2.57
N LYS A 241 18.26 0.22 2.32
CA LYS A 241 19.31 0.42 3.33
C LYS A 241 19.68 1.89 3.36
N ILE A 242 19.62 2.52 4.52
CA ILE A 242 19.85 3.96 4.67
C ILE A 242 20.86 4.17 5.78
N ASP A 243 21.99 4.80 5.46
CA ASP A 243 22.99 5.18 6.45
C ASP A 243 22.79 6.66 6.81
N ILE A 244 22.64 6.92 8.11
CA ILE A 244 22.47 8.27 8.65
C ILE A 244 23.49 8.53 9.75
N THR A 245 23.74 9.82 10.00
CA THR A 245 24.43 10.28 11.21
C THR A 245 23.46 11.05 12.07
N GLN A 246 23.30 10.65 13.33
CA GLN A 246 22.49 11.34 14.33
C GLN A 246 23.31 11.51 15.61
N ASN A 247 23.37 12.72 16.16
CA ASN A 247 24.16 13.03 17.37
C ASN A 247 25.63 12.59 17.29
N ALA A 248 26.25 12.70 16.10
CA ALA A 248 27.60 12.23 15.78
C ALA A 248 27.81 10.71 15.84
N GLU A 249 26.74 9.92 15.94
CA GLU A 249 26.76 8.47 15.82
C GLU A 249 26.22 8.04 14.44
N SER A 250 26.89 7.10 13.81
CA SER A 250 26.43 6.49 12.56
C SER A 250 25.43 5.38 12.86
N GLU A 251 24.29 5.43 12.21
CA GLU A 251 23.21 4.44 12.33
C GLU A 251 22.80 3.96 10.93
N ARG A 252 22.55 2.66 10.81
CA ARG A 252 22.00 2.06 9.59
C ARG A 252 20.54 1.68 9.84
N LEU A 253 19.67 2.15 8.96
CA LEU A 253 18.26 1.83 8.93
C LEU A 253 17.97 0.88 7.77
N ASP A 254 17.45 -0.30 8.08
CA ASP A 254 16.98 -1.26 7.09
C ASP A 254 15.44 -1.26 7.09
N VAL A 255 14.85 -1.04 5.91
CA VAL A 255 13.38 -1.02 5.71
C VAL A 255 13.00 -1.80 4.45
N PHE A 256 11.79 -2.35 4.45
CA PHE A 256 11.24 -3.09 3.33
C PHE A 256 10.49 -2.14 2.39
N ALA A 257 10.70 -2.26 1.08
CA ALA A 257 9.98 -1.49 0.08
C ALA A 257 9.26 -2.41 -0.93
N LYS A 258 7.94 -2.24 -1.06
CA LYS A 258 7.07 -2.90 -2.05
C LYS A 258 6.70 -1.87 -3.12
N LEU A 259 7.10 -2.15 -4.35
CA LEU A 259 6.72 -1.36 -5.53
C LEU A 259 5.56 -2.02 -6.27
N ILE A 260 4.51 -1.26 -6.52
CA ILE A 260 3.26 -1.76 -7.09
C ILE A 260 3.32 -1.59 -8.62
N ASN A 261 3.44 -2.69 -9.36
CA ASN A 261 3.52 -2.66 -10.82
C ASN A 261 2.12 -2.74 -11.46
N ILE A 262 1.67 -1.61 -12.02
CA ILE A 262 0.36 -1.46 -12.70
C ILE A 262 0.32 -2.20 -14.06
N ASN A 263 1.48 -2.51 -14.66
CA ASN A 263 1.59 -3.02 -16.03
C ASN A 263 1.16 -4.49 -16.21
N HIS A 264 0.78 -5.20 -15.15
CA HIS A 264 0.22 -6.56 -15.30
C HIS A 264 -1.27 -6.48 -15.69
N SER A 265 -1.52 -6.53 -17.01
CA SER A 265 -2.84 -6.39 -17.65
C SER A 265 -3.95 -7.26 -17.05
N LEU A 266 -3.61 -8.37 -16.39
CA LEU A 266 -4.55 -9.34 -15.80
C LEU A 266 -5.23 -8.86 -14.52
N LEU A 267 -4.70 -7.82 -13.87
CA LEU A 267 -5.20 -7.28 -12.60
C LEU A 267 -5.54 -5.79 -12.70
N LYS A 268 -5.47 -5.19 -13.89
CA LYS A 268 -5.79 -3.77 -14.11
C LYS A 268 -7.17 -3.39 -13.59
N GLU A 269 -8.20 -4.18 -13.87
CA GLU A 269 -9.56 -3.94 -13.34
C GLU A 269 -9.68 -4.12 -11.82
N VAL A 270 -8.82 -4.94 -11.20
CA VAL A 270 -8.79 -5.15 -9.74
C VAL A 270 -8.06 -3.99 -9.07
N LEU A 271 -6.92 -3.57 -9.63
CA LEU A 271 -6.12 -2.43 -9.17
C LEU A 271 -6.89 -1.11 -9.31
N GLU A 272 -7.61 -0.90 -10.42
CA GLU A 272 -8.47 0.27 -10.66
C GLU A 272 -9.59 0.41 -9.61
N ARG A 273 -9.89 -0.65 -8.85
CA ARG A 273 -10.94 -0.68 -7.83
C ARG A 273 -10.46 -0.42 -6.41
N GLY A 274 -9.19 -0.05 -6.24
CA GLY A 274 -8.66 0.49 -4.98
C GLY A 274 -8.04 -0.46 -3.95
N PRO A 275 -7.58 -1.70 -4.24
CA PRO A 275 -6.78 -2.47 -3.29
C PRO A 275 -5.59 -1.70 -2.71
N SER A 276 -4.82 -1.00 -3.55
CA SER A 276 -3.72 -0.14 -3.10
C SER A 276 -4.20 1.03 -2.22
N LYS A 277 -5.40 1.57 -2.49
CA LYS A 277 -6.02 2.63 -1.67
C LYS A 277 -6.42 2.13 -0.29
N LYS A 278 -6.85 0.87 -0.19
CA LYS A 278 -7.21 0.24 1.09
C LYS A 278 -5.98 0.02 1.97
N GLU A 279 -4.89 -0.46 1.38
CA GLU A 279 -3.63 -0.66 2.09
C GLU A 279 -3.00 0.68 2.52
N GLU A 280 -3.03 1.71 1.67
CA GLU A 280 -2.64 3.07 2.06
C GLU A 280 -3.55 3.61 3.17
N PHE A 281 -4.87 3.48 3.04
CA PHE A 281 -5.83 3.91 4.07
C PHE A 281 -5.54 3.26 5.42
N PHE A 282 -5.22 1.96 5.43
CA PHE A 282 -4.84 1.25 6.65
C PHE A 282 -3.63 1.91 7.32
N TYR A 283 -2.52 2.03 6.59
CA TYR A 283 -1.25 2.48 7.17
C TYR A 283 -1.17 3.98 7.42
N MET A 284 -1.78 4.79 6.57
CA MET A 284 -1.64 6.25 6.60
C MET A 284 -2.79 6.94 7.35
N VAL A 285 -3.95 6.30 7.50
CA VAL A 285 -5.12 6.89 8.17
C VAL A 285 -5.53 6.09 9.39
N LEU A 286 -5.85 4.81 9.21
CA LEU A 286 -6.47 4.02 10.27
C LEU A 286 -5.50 3.71 11.42
N LEU A 287 -4.32 3.16 11.12
CA LEU A 287 -3.33 2.76 12.12
C LEU A 287 -2.80 3.97 12.92
N PRO A 288 -2.46 5.13 12.31
CA PRO A 288 -2.10 6.33 13.06
C PRO A 288 -3.26 6.86 13.90
N LYS A 289 -4.50 6.81 13.41
CA LYS A 289 -5.68 7.23 14.18
C LYS A 289 -5.88 6.33 15.39
N MET A 290 -5.72 5.01 15.26
CA MET A 290 -5.78 4.09 16.39
C MET A 290 -4.70 4.42 17.44
N ARG A 291 -3.47 4.71 17.00
CA ARG A 291 -2.37 5.13 17.88
C ARG A 291 -2.69 6.43 18.62
N GLN A 292 -3.25 7.41 17.92
CA GLN A 292 -3.67 8.70 18.52
C GLN A 292 -4.75 8.52 19.59
N LEU A 293 -5.64 7.53 19.43
CA LEU A 293 -6.68 7.19 20.40
C LEU A 293 -6.17 6.32 21.57
N GLY A 294 -4.85 6.10 21.68
CA GLY A 294 -4.22 5.40 22.79
C GLY A 294 -4.06 3.89 22.60
N MET A 295 -4.39 3.33 21.43
CA MET A 295 -4.33 1.89 21.17
C MET A 295 -2.94 1.33 20.88
N GLY A 296 -1.86 2.09 21.10
CA GLY A 296 -0.49 1.74 20.67
C GLY A 296 -0.03 0.34 21.06
N GLU A 297 -0.36 -0.14 22.27
CA GLU A 297 0.00 -1.48 22.76
C GLU A 297 -0.72 -2.64 22.05
N LEU A 298 -1.82 -2.35 21.34
CA LEU A 298 -2.59 -3.35 20.61
C LEU A 298 -2.16 -3.43 19.14
N LEU A 299 -1.38 -2.48 18.64
CA LEU A 299 -1.05 -2.35 17.21
C LEU A 299 0.12 -3.26 16.78
N ASP A 300 0.55 -4.17 17.65
CA ASP A 300 1.59 -5.13 17.35
C ASP A 300 1.15 -6.21 16.35
N PHE A 301 -0.08 -6.18 15.83
CA PHE A 301 -0.51 -7.04 14.73
C PHE A 301 0.00 -6.61 13.35
N ALA A 302 0.56 -5.40 13.18
CA ALA A 302 1.05 -4.92 11.88
C ALA A 302 2.50 -4.37 11.99
N PRO A 303 3.26 -4.33 10.89
CA PRO A 303 4.50 -3.54 10.83
C PRO A 303 4.20 -2.03 10.82
N ASN A 304 5.19 -1.19 11.13
CA ASN A 304 5.06 0.24 10.88
C ASN A 304 5.23 0.54 9.39
N CYS A 305 4.57 1.61 8.94
CA CYS A 305 4.74 2.18 7.61
C CYS A 305 5.42 3.54 7.72
N TYR A 306 6.38 3.78 6.83
CA TYR A 306 7.20 4.99 6.80
C TYR A 306 6.97 5.82 5.53
N LEU A 307 6.40 5.22 4.49
CA LEU A 307 6.00 5.90 3.26
C LEU A 307 4.95 5.06 2.55
N SER A 308 3.89 5.67 2.06
CA SER A 308 2.93 5.03 1.16
C SER A 308 2.49 6.03 0.09
N ARG A 309 2.41 5.55 -1.15
CA ARG A 309 1.76 6.23 -2.27
C ARG A 309 0.93 5.21 -3.05
N VAL A 310 -0.37 5.48 -3.18
CA VAL A 310 -1.29 4.66 -4.00
C VAL A 310 -0.68 4.30 -5.35
N ASP A 311 -0.76 3.01 -5.69
CA ASP A 311 -0.32 2.45 -6.98
C ASP A 311 1.16 2.70 -7.32
N ASP A 312 2.01 2.94 -6.31
CA ASP A 312 3.42 3.22 -6.52
C ASP A 312 4.34 2.48 -5.53
N ILE A 313 4.42 2.95 -4.27
CA ILE A 313 5.39 2.45 -3.29
C ILE A 313 4.77 2.36 -1.90
N LEU A 314 5.14 1.31 -1.18
CA LEU A 314 4.89 1.14 0.25
C LEU A 314 6.20 0.77 0.95
N VAL A 315 6.61 1.54 1.96
CA VAL A 315 7.82 1.30 2.76
C VAL A 315 7.43 0.96 4.20
N LEU A 316 7.80 -0.24 4.63
CA LEU A 316 7.45 -0.81 5.93
C LEU A 316 8.70 -1.15 6.75
N ASP A 317 8.52 -1.50 8.03
CA ASP A 317 9.54 -2.20 8.79
C ASP A 317 10.10 -3.41 8.03
N ASP A 318 11.43 -3.52 7.96
CA ASP A 318 12.08 -4.78 7.60
C ASP A 318 12.19 -5.65 8.87
N LEU A 319 11.31 -6.64 8.96
CA LEU A 319 11.23 -7.53 10.12
C LEU A 319 12.18 -8.73 10.03
N THR A 320 12.94 -8.87 8.95
CA THR A 320 13.88 -10.00 8.77
C THR A 320 14.97 -10.01 9.83
N LEU A 321 15.50 -8.83 10.21
CA LEU A 321 16.47 -8.68 11.29
C LEU A 321 15.90 -9.02 12.67
N ALA A 322 14.58 -8.88 12.83
CA ALA A 322 13.86 -9.30 14.03
C ALA A 322 13.46 -10.80 13.98
N GLY A 323 14.03 -11.58 13.06
CA GLY A 323 13.82 -13.03 12.96
C GLY A 323 12.47 -13.42 12.34
N PHE A 324 11.73 -12.50 11.75
CA PHE A 324 10.47 -12.83 11.09
C PHE A 324 10.71 -13.44 9.71
N VAL A 325 9.93 -14.46 9.38
CA VAL A 325 9.95 -15.16 8.10
C VAL A 325 8.56 -15.21 7.46
N CYS A 326 8.52 -15.15 6.13
CA CYS A 326 7.31 -15.44 5.36
C CYS A 326 7.27 -16.94 5.05
N LEU A 327 6.19 -17.62 5.43
CA LEU A 327 6.00 -19.03 5.11
C LEU A 327 5.43 -19.19 3.70
N THR A 328 5.74 -20.31 3.04
CA THR A 328 5.21 -20.57 1.69
C THR A 328 3.69 -20.77 1.73
N PRO A 329 2.94 -20.32 0.70
CA PRO A 329 1.47 -20.32 0.73
C PRO A 329 0.79 -21.69 0.92
N ASN A 330 1.50 -22.77 0.57
CA ASN A 330 1.02 -24.14 0.68
C ASN A 330 1.27 -24.78 2.06
N ILE A 331 1.98 -24.10 2.96
CA ILE A 331 2.18 -24.58 4.34
C ILE A 331 0.87 -24.49 5.13
N LYS A 332 0.62 -25.50 5.96
CA LYS A 332 -0.45 -25.51 6.96
C LYS A 332 0.13 -25.29 8.34
N LEU A 333 -0.55 -24.46 9.13
CA LEU A 333 -0.12 -24.03 10.44
C LEU A 333 -0.44 -25.08 11.50
N ASP A 334 0.49 -25.26 12.42
CA ASP A 334 0.29 -26.01 13.66
C ASP A 334 -0.49 -25.19 14.69
N TYR A 335 -0.81 -25.81 15.82
CA TYR A 335 -1.54 -25.14 16.90
C TYR A 335 -0.82 -23.90 17.43
N SER A 336 0.51 -23.92 17.55
CA SER A 336 1.28 -22.80 18.10
C SER A 336 1.13 -21.55 17.22
N ALA A 337 1.36 -21.69 15.91
CA ALA A 337 1.19 -20.62 14.95
C ALA A 337 -0.27 -20.17 14.80
N LEU A 338 -1.23 -21.12 14.78
CA LEU A 338 -2.66 -20.82 14.73
C LEU A 338 -3.08 -19.96 15.93
N LYS A 339 -2.61 -20.31 17.14
CA LYS A 339 -2.93 -19.58 18.36
C LYS A 339 -2.44 -18.15 18.29
N VAL A 340 -1.17 -17.93 17.96
CA VAL A 340 -0.60 -16.57 17.93
C VAL A 340 -1.25 -15.71 16.83
N ALA A 341 -1.47 -16.25 15.63
CA ALA A 341 -2.17 -15.53 14.57
C ALA A 341 -3.62 -15.18 14.96
N THR A 342 -4.33 -16.09 15.62
CA THR A 342 -5.69 -15.84 16.14
C THR A 342 -5.74 -14.64 17.08
N ARG A 343 -4.71 -14.45 17.92
CA ARG A 343 -4.60 -13.28 18.81
C ARG A 343 -4.45 -11.97 18.02
N GLN A 344 -3.73 -11.98 16.90
CA GLN A 344 -3.55 -10.78 16.08
C GLN A 344 -4.85 -10.33 15.42
N PHE A 345 -5.66 -11.27 14.91
CA PHE A 345 -7.00 -10.95 14.42
C PHE A 345 -7.90 -10.40 15.52
N ALA A 346 -7.87 -11.00 16.72
CA ALA A 346 -8.63 -10.51 17.86
C ALA A 346 -8.27 -9.06 18.23
N LYS A 347 -6.97 -8.72 18.22
CA LYS A 347 -6.49 -7.34 18.46
C LYS A 347 -6.96 -6.37 17.38
N LEU A 348 -6.81 -6.71 16.10
CA LEU A 348 -7.29 -5.89 14.98
C LEU A 348 -8.80 -5.59 15.11
N HIS A 349 -9.59 -6.62 15.40
CA HIS A 349 -11.04 -6.49 15.56
C HIS A 349 -11.41 -5.69 16.83
N ALA A 350 -10.70 -5.89 17.94
CA ALA A 350 -10.90 -5.11 19.16
C ALA A 350 -10.61 -3.62 18.94
N CYS A 351 -9.53 -3.28 18.21
CA CYS A 351 -9.22 -1.89 17.84
C CYS A 351 -10.37 -1.22 17.08
N SER A 352 -11.08 -1.95 16.22
CA SER A 352 -12.27 -1.42 15.54
C SER A 352 -13.37 -1.04 16.53
N LEU A 353 -13.69 -1.94 17.46
CA LEU A 353 -14.74 -1.71 18.47
C LEU A 353 -14.39 -0.57 19.41
N ILE A 354 -13.14 -0.52 19.89
CA ILE A 354 -12.63 0.55 20.76
C ILE A 354 -12.74 1.90 20.04
N MET A 355 -12.32 1.95 18.78
CA MET A 355 -12.36 3.17 17.99
C MET A 355 -13.79 3.67 17.77
N GLU A 356 -14.73 2.80 17.40
CA GLU A 356 -16.15 3.18 17.27
C GLU A 356 -16.73 3.72 18.57
N GLU A 357 -16.42 3.10 19.70
CA GLU A 357 -16.93 3.51 21.00
C GLU A 357 -16.38 4.88 21.43
N ILE A 358 -15.07 5.10 21.28
CA ILE A 358 -14.44 6.39 21.59
C ILE A 358 -15.03 7.50 20.70
N LEU A 359 -15.12 7.25 19.39
CA LEU A 359 -15.65 8.23 18.44
C LEU A 359 -17.14 8.50 18.67
N SER A 360 -17.92 7.49 19.04
CA SER A 360 -19.34 7.65 19.37
C SER A 360 -19.52 8.52 20.61
N LYS A 361 -18.71 8.31 21.66
CA LYS A 361 -18.71 9.16 22.87
C LYS A 361 -18.34 10.60 22.54
N GLN A 362 -17.30 10.81 21.73
CA GLN A 362 -16.87 12.15 21.30
C GLN A 362 -17.95 12.87 20.48
N ALA A 363 -18.67 12.15 19.62
CA ALA A 363 -19.72 12.70 18.77
C ALA A 363 -21.08 12.86 19.47
N GLY A 364 -21.26 12.27 20.66
CA GLY A 364 -22.55 12.24 21.37
C GLY A 364 -23.64 11.42 20.66
N LYS A 365 -23.28 10.60 19.68
CA LYS A 365 -24.16 9.73 18.90
C LYS A 365 -23.40 8.51 18.43
N ARG A 366 -24.11 7.45 18.07
CA ARG A 366 -23.48 6.26 17.47
C ARG A 366 -22.79 6.63 16.16
N VAL A 367 -21.53 6.24 16.04
CA VAL A 367 -20.68 6.37 14.86
C VAL A 367 -20.07 5.01 14.56
N THR A 368 -20.19 4.55 13.31
CA THR A 368 -19.47 3.36 12.85
C THR A 368 -18.29 3.74 11.96
N LEU A 369 -17.29 2.88 11.87
CA LEU A 369 -16.16 3.08 10.96
C LEU A 369 -16.61 3.05 9.50
N TYR A 370 -17.70 2.34 9.19
CA TYR A 370 -18.29 2.37 7.87
C TYR A 370 -18.91 3.73 7.53
N ASP A 371 -19.57 4.40 8.48
CA ASP A 371 -20.12 5.75 8.26
C ASP A 371 -19.03 6.77 7.91
N LEU A 372 -17.83 6.59 8.48
CA LEU A 372 -16.69 7.48 8.28
C LEU A 372 -15.88 7.14 7.03
N TYR A 373 -15.76 5.85 6.70
CA TYR A 373 -14.76 5.36 5.75
C TYR A 373 -15.32 4.33 4.74
N SER A 374 -16.61 4.41 4.39
CA SER A 374 -17.27 3.43 3.51
C SER A 374 -16.54 3.20 2.18
N GLU A 375 -15.93 4.24 1.60
CA GLU A 375 -15.17 4.15 0.34
C GLU A 375 -14.04 3.11 0.44
N TYR A 376 -13.36 3.05 1.59
CA TYR A 376 -12.22 2.16 1.84
C TYR A 376 -12.64 0.83 2.46
N LEU A 377 -13.86 0.70 2.97
CA LEU A 377 -14.31 -0.49 3.71
C LEU A 377 -15.36 -1.33 2.97
N GLN A 378 -15.77 -0.90 1.78
CA GLN A 378 -16.65 -1.68 0.90
C GLN A 378 -15.97 -2.94 0.33
N GLU A 379 -16.77 -3.96 -0.01
CA GLU A 379 -16.33 -5.17 -0.70
C GLU A 379 -15.81 -4.83 -2.11
N VAL A 380 -14.64 -5.36 -2.49
CA VAL A 380 -14.02 -5.13 -3.81
C VAL A 380 -13.68 -6.40 -4.58
N LEU A 381 -13.67 -7.55 -3.90
CA LEU A 381 -13.38 -8.86 -4.49
C LEU A 381 -14.67 -9.54 -4.93
N PHE A 382 -15.63 -9.71 -4.03
CA PHE A 382 -16.89 -10.46 -4.25
C PHE A 382 -17.98 -9.62 -4.93
N LEU A 383 -17.73 -9.24 -6.18
CA LEU A 383 -18.61 -8.40 -7.00
C LEU A 383 -19.25 -9.22 -8.15
N PRO A 384 -20.43 -9.84 -7.95
CA PRO A 384 -21.03 -10.75 -8.94
C PRO A 384 -21.50 -10.06 -10.22
N ASP A 385 -21.70 -8.74 -10.18
CA ASP A 385 -22.13 -7.93 -11.33
C ASP A 385 -20.98 -7.60 -12.29
N VAL A 386 -19.74 -7.89 -11.89
CA VAL A 386 -18.55 -7.66 -12.71
C VAL A 386 -18.30 -8.89 -13.59
N PRO A 387 -18.21 -8.75 -14.92
CA PRO A 387 -18.06 -9.90 -15.82
C PRO A 387 -16.90 -10.83 -15.46
N ASP A 388 -15.71 -10.30 -15.21
CA ASP A 388 -14.52 -11.10 -14.90
C ASP A 388 -14.60 -11.82 -13.55
N MET A 389 -15.11 -11.13 -12.52
CA MET A 389 -15.35 -11.75 -11.22
C MET A 389 -16.43 -12.83 -11.32
N LYS A 390 -17.50 -12.56 -12.05
CA LYS A 390 -18.57 -13.53 -12.32
C LYS A 390 -18.03 -14.79 -13.00
N ARG A 391 -17.17 -14.64 -14.03
CA ARG A 391 -16.49 -15.76 -14.68
C ARG A 391 -15.63 -16.54 -13.68
N GLY A 392 -14.79 -15.85 -12.91
CA GLY A 392 -13.94 -16.46 -11.88
C GLY A 392 -14.73 -17.23 -10.81
N PHE A 393 -15.86 -16.68 -10.37
CA PHE A 393 -16.74 -17.30 -9.38
C PHE A 393 -17.48 -18.51 -9.92
N GLN A 394 -17.91 -18.46 -11.17
CA GLN A 394 -18.50 -19.63 -11.82
C GLN A 394 -17.47 -20.75 -12.00
N GLY A 395 -16.22 -20.41 -12.31
CA GLY A 395 -15.10 -21.35 -12.26
C GLY A 395 -14.93 -21.95 -10.86
N ALA A 396 -14.93 -21.12 -9.81
CA ALA A 396 -14.79 -21.58 -8.42
C ALA A 396 -15.93 -22.52 -7.98
N THR A 397 -17.19 -22.22 -8.29
CA THR A 397 -18.31 -23.11 -7.96
C THR A 397 -18.25 -24.43 -8.73
N ASN A 398 -17.88 -24.41 -10.01
CA ASN A 398 -17.63 -25.62 -10.79
C ASN A 398 -16.50 -26.46 -10.19
N ASN A 399 -15.44 -25.82 -9.69
CA ASN A 399 -14.32 -26.51 -9.03
C ASN A 399 -14.76 -27.23 -7.75
N ILE A 400 -15.62 -26.64 -6.94
CA ILE A 400 -16.17 -27.29 -5.72
C ILE A 400 -16.97 -28.53 -6.09
N VAL A 401 -17.81 -28.44 -7.14
CA VAL A 401 -18.57 -29.59 -7.65
C VAL A 401 -17.61 -30.69 -8.13
N TYR A 402 -16.57 -30.32 -8.87
CA TYR A 402 -15.56 -31.25 -9.38
C TYR A 402 -14.78 -31.94 -8.25
N ILE A 403 -14.31 -31.19 -7.26
CA ILE A 403 -13.67 -31.73 -6.04
C ILE A 403 -14.60 -32.75 -5.38
N GLY A 404 -15.89 -32.44 -5.23
CA GLY A 404 -16.87 -33.38 -4.67
C GLY A 404 -16.98 -34.72 -5.42
N THR A 405 -16.58 -34.79 -6.70
CA THR A 405 -16.52 -36.04 -7.47
C THR A 405 -15.24 -36.86 -7.22
N LYS A 406 -14.19 -36.23 -6.70
CA LYS A 406 -12.87 -36.83 -6.48
C LYS A 406 -12.72 -37.47 -5.10
N PHE A 407 -13.51 -37.04 -4.12
CA PHE A 407 -13.46 -37.55 -2.75
C PHE A 407 -14.56 -38.59 -2.51
N PRO A 408 -14.21 -39.86 -2.18
CA PRO A 408 -15.18 -40.94 -1.95
C PRO A 408 -16.24 -40.63 -0.90
N GLU A 409 -15.92 -39.78 0.07
CA GLU A 409 -16.83 -39.35 1.13
C GLU A 409 -17.95 -38.46 0.61
N ILE A 410 -17.84 -37.90 -0.59
CA ILE A 410 -18.84 -37.03 -1.22
C ILE A 410 -19.38 -37.69 -2.49
N ALA A 411 -18.52 -38.37 -3.25
CA ALA A 411 -18.88 -39.08 -4.46
C ALA A 411 -20.03 -40.08 -4.20
N GLY A 412 -21.10 -39.96 -4.98
CA GLY A 412 -22.28 -40.82 -4.84
C GLY A 412 -23.26 -40.44 -3.71
N LYS A 413 -22.94 -39.49 -2.82
CA LYS A 413 -23.90 -38.96 -1.83
C LYS A 413 -24.96 -38.04 -2.44
N TYR A 414 -24.61 -37.38 -3.54
CA TYR A 414 -25.48 -36.46 -4.27
C TYR A 414 -25.38 -36.76 -5.76
N THR A 415 -26.48 -36.56 -6.49
CA THR A 415 -26.40 -36.43 -7.95
C THR A 415 -25.62 -35.16 -8.32
N SER A 416 -25.04 -35.13 -9.52
CA SER A 416 -24.30 -33.94 -10.01
C SER A 416 -25.15 -32.66 -9.94
N GLU A 417 -26.45 -32.75 -10.25
CA GLU A 417 -27.35 -31.60 -10.22
C GLU A 417 -27.73 -31.16 -8.81
N GLU A 418 -27.89 -32.09 -7.87
CA GLU A 418 -28.14 -31.75 -6.47
C GLU A 418 -26.92 -31.05 -5.86
N LEU A 419 -25.71 -31.55 -6.13
CA LEU A 419 -24.47 -30.94 -5.65
C LEU A 419 -24.32 -29.53 -6.23
N LYS A 420 -24.52 -29.36 -7.54
CA LYS A 420 -24.47 -28.06 -8.20
C LYS A 420 -25.45 -27.05 -7.60
N LYS A 421 -26.71 -27.45 -7.36
CA LYS A 421 -27.72 -26.59 -6.70
C LYS A 421 -27.31 -26.21 -5.27
N LYS A 422 -26.77 -27.14 -4.49
CA LYS A 422 -26.30 -26.88 -3.12
C LYS A 422 -25.11 -25.92 -3.10
N VAL A 423 -24.14 -26.14 -3.99
CA VAL A 423 -22.96 -25.26 -4.14
C VAL A 423 -23.38 -23.86 -4.55
N GLN A 424 -24.27 -23.73 -5.54
CA GLN A 424 -24.78 -22.41 -5.95
C GLN A 424 -25.49 -21.68 -4.81
N LYS A 425 -26.40 -22.36 -4.10
CA LYS A 425 -27.07 -21.76 -2.93
C LYS A 425 -26.08 -21.32 -1.85
N GLY A 426 -25.04 -22.13 -1.59
CA GLY A 426 -24.01 -21.79 -0.62
C GLY A 426 -23.17 -20.59 -1.06
N TRP A 427 -22.86 -20.49 -2.35
CA TRP A 427 -22.17 -19.36 -2.94
C TRP A 427 -22.98 -18.06 -2.84
N ASP A 428 -24.27 -18.10 -3.20
CA ASP A 428 -25.14 -16.93 -3.12
C ASP A 428 -25.22 -16.40 -1.68
N LEU A 429 -25.30 -17.30 -0.70
CA LEU A 429 -25.22 -16.94 0.72
C LEU A 429 -23.86 -16.36 1.12
N ALA A 430 -22.76 -16.86 0.56
CA ALA A 430 -21.42 -16.36 0.84
C ALA A 430 -21.25 -14.91 0.36
N VAL A 431 -21.69 -14.63 -0.88
CA VAL A 431 -21.66 -13.29 -1.49
C VAL A 431 -22.57 -12.30 -0.76
N GLU A 432 -23.70 -12.76 -0.22
CA GLU A 432 -24.58 -11.93 0.60
C GLU A 432 -23.92 -11.56 1.94
N ARG A 433 -23.33 -12.55 2.63
CA ARG A 433 -22.88 -12.43 4.02
C ARG A 433 -21.51 -11.77 4.18
N ILE A 434 -20.72 -11.64 3.11
CA ILE A 434 -19.42 -10.96 3.15
C ILE A 434 -19.52 -9.44 3.28
N LYS A 435 -20.70 -8.90 2.98
CA LYS A 435 -21.05 -7.50 3.19
C LYS A 435 -21.28 -7.22 4.68
N ALA A 436 -21.31 -5.93 5.02
CA ALA A 436 -21.68 -5.49 6.36
C ALA A 436 -23.02 -6.11 6.80
N SER A 437 -23.02 -6.79 7.94
CA SER A 437 -24.19 -7.44 8.50
C SER A 437 -25.10 -6.43 9.19
N LYS A 438 -26.40 -6.61 9.06
CA LYS A 438 -27.42 -5.89 9.85
C LYS A 438 -27.83 -6.64 11.12
N LYS A 439 -27.35 -7.88 11.30
CA LYS A 439 -27.79 -8.80 12.36
C LYS A 439 -26.78 -8.96 13.48
N VAL A 440 -25.49 -8.96 13.13
CA VAL A 440 -24.38 -9.15 14.06
C VAL A 440 -23.36 -8.03 13.87
N LYS A 441 -22.55 -7.80 14.89
CA LYS A 441 -21.53 -6.76 14.95
C LYS A 441 -20.57 -6.91 13.79
N ASN A 442 -20.19 -5.76 13.22
CA ASN A 442 -19.15 -5.67 12.22
C ASN A 442 -17.94 -4.96 12.81
N VAL A 443 -16.78 -5.25 12.24
CA VAL A 443 -15.50 -4.61 12.51
C VAL A 443 -14.76 -4.43 11.20
N ILE A 444 -13.61 -3.78 11.23
CA ILE A 444 -12.67 -3.84 10.11
C ILE A 444 -12.00 -5.22 10.14
N CYS A 445 -12.29 -6.03 9.14
CA CYS A 445 -11.64 -7.31 8.88
C CYS A 445 -10.50 -7.12 7.87
N HIS A 446 -9.42 -7.86 8.05
CA HIS A 446 -8.30 -7.97 7.11
C HIS A 446 -8.78 -8.48 5.74
N GLY A 447 -9.62 -9.52 5.74
CA GLY A 447 -10.29 -10.01 4.53
C GLY A 447 -9.43 -10.80 3.54
N ASP A 448 -8.14 -11.01 3.82
CA ASP A 448 -7.19 -11.81 3.00
C ASP A 448 -6.24 -12.65 3.88
N VAL A 449 -6.82 -13.49 4.72
CA VAL A 449 -6.14 -14.12 5.85
C VAL A 449 -5.49 -15.46 5.50
N HIS A 450 -4.60 -15.47 4.50
CA HIS A 450 -3.79 -16.64 4.16
C HIS A 450 -2.34 -16.52 4.67
N VAL A 451 -1.66 -17.66 4.84
CA VAL A 451 -0.34 -17.73 5.49
C VAL A 451 0.73 -16.83 4.87
N ALA A 452 0.74 -16.65 3.54
CA ALA A 452 1.69 -15.75 2.88
C ALA A 452 1.48 -14.25 3.16
N ASN A 453 0.33 -13.87 3.73
CA ASN A 453 0.06 -12.50 4.22
C ASN A 453 0.34 -12.37 5.72
N MET A 454 1.18 -13.26 6.26
CA MET A 454 1.61 -13.27 7.65
C MET A 454 3.12 -13.48 7.72
N LEU A 455 3.76 -12.75 8.62
CA LEU A 455 5.16 -12.92 8.98
C LEU A 455 5.24 -13.56 10.35
N PHE A 456 6.00 -14.65 10.47
CA PHE A 456 6.11 -15.47 11.67
C PHE A 456 7.50 -15.31 12.28
N ASN A 457 7.56 -15.09 13.59
CA ASN A 457 8.78 -15.27 14.36
C ASN A 457 8.70 -16.62 15.08
N LEU A 458 9.65 -17.50 14.77
CA LEU A 458 9.70 -18.88 15.27
C LEU A 458 10.86 -19.01 16.27
N GLY A 459 10.53 -19.43 17.50
CA GLY A 459 11.47 -19.63 18.59
C GLY A 459 12.26 -20.95 18.50
N ALA A 460 13.00 -21.26 19.58
CA ALA A 460 14.02 -22.32 19.62
C ALA A 460 13.54 -23.77 19.34
N ASN A 461 12.23 -24.01 19.18
CA ASN A 461 11.64 -25.32 18.85
C ASN A 461 10.59 -25.25 17.72
N ASN A 462 10.69 -24.25 16.83
CA ASN A 462 9.63 -23.88 15.88
C ASN A 462 8.30 -23.46 16.55
N GLU A 463 8.29 -23.22 17.86
CA GLU A 463 7.14 -22.60 18.51
C GLU A 463 6.98 -21.16 18.02
N CYS A 464 5.78 -20.78 17.63
CA CYS A 464 5.52 -19.45 17.13
C CYS A 464 5.49 -18.46 18.31
N GLU A 465 6.39 -17.48 18.31
CA GLU A 465 6.47 -16.46 19.36
C GLU A 465 5.63 -15.23 19.00
N SER A 466 5.64 -14.83 17.73
CA SER A 466 4.93 -13.65 17.25
C SER A 466 4.49 -13.80 15.80
N VAL A 467 3.39 -13.13 15.45
CA VAL A 467 2.87 -13.01 14.08
C VAL A 467 2.61 -11.54 13.78
N LYS A 468 2.97 -11.11 12.56
CA LYS A 468 2.54 -9.82 11.98
C LYS A 468 1.68 -10.10 10.76
N LEU A 469 0.56 -9.42 10.67
CA LEU A 469 -0.30 -9.38 9.49
C LEU A 469 0.26 -8.33 8.52
N ILE A 470 0.25 -8.65 7.24
CA ILE A 470 0.68 -7.77 6.14
C ILE A 470 -0.32 -7.86 4.99
N ASP A 471 -0.23 -6.93 4.03
CA ASP A 471 -1.11 -6.90 2.85
C ASP A 471 -2.60 -6.64 3.18
N PHE A 472 -2.88 -5.40 3.62
CA PHE A 472 -4.23 -4.95 3.99
C PHE A 472 -5.06 -4.50 2.78
N GLN A 473 -4.82 -5.06 1.60
CA GLN A 473 -5.45 -4.63 0.35
C GLN A 473 -6.93 -5.00 0.23
N LEU A 474 -7.38 -6.00 1.01
CA LEU A 474 -8.76 -6.50 0.99
C LEU A 474 -9.56 -6.16 2.25
N LEU A 475 -9.17 -5.08 2.94
CA LEU A 475 -9.92 -4.56 4.09
C LEU A 475 -11.40 -4.41 3.78
N ARG A 476 -12.24 -4.79 4.74
CA ARG A 476 -13.70 -4.69 4.62
C ARG A 476 -14.36 -4.55 5.98
N TYR A 477 -15.53 -3.90 5.99
CA TYR A 477 -16.36 -3.83 7.19
C TYR A 477 -17.40 -4.95 7.19
N CYS A 478 -17.15 -6.00 7.97
CA CYS A 478 -18.02 -7.17 8.07
C CYS A 478 -17.86 -7.87 9.44
N PRO A 479 -18.61 -8.96 9.71
CA PRO A 479 -18.53 -9.61 11.01
C PRO A 479 -17.16 -10.23 11.31
N PRO A 480 -16.59 -10.04 12.51
CA PRO A 480 -15.21 -10.46 12.86
C PRO A 480 -14.97 -11.95 12.72
N THR A 481 -16.02 -12.76 12.92
CA THR A 481 -15.94 -14.22 12.76
C THR A 481 -15.66 -14.64 11.32
N HIS A 482 -15.81 -13.76 10.33
CA HIS A 482 -15.41 -14.05 8.97
C HIS A 482 -13.91 -14.35 8.90
N ASP A 483 -13.06 -13.42 9.33
CA ASP A 483 -11.61 -13.57 9.30
C ASP A 483 -11.18 -14.78 10.12
N LEU A 484 -11.69 -14.92 11.36
CA LEU A 484 -11.38 -16.06 12.21
C LEU A 484 -11.67 -17.40 11.52
N MET A 485 -12.89 -17.57 11.00
CA MET A 485 -13.29 -18.86 10.42
C MET A 485 -12.62 -19.13 9.09
N PHE A 486 -12.43 -18.10 8.25
CA PHE A 486 -11.73 -18.22 6.98
C PHE A 486 -10.26 -18.57 7.22
N PHE A 487 -9.59 -17.88 8.16
CA PHE A 487 -8.23 -18.19 8.59
C PHE A 487 -8.09 -19.66 9.00
N LEU A 488 -8.96 -20.12 9.90
CA LEU A 488 -8.93 -21.49 10.40
C LEU A 488 -9.16 -22.51 9.28
N TYR A 489 -10.08 -22.28 8.34
CA TYR A 489 -10.31 -23.24 7.24
C TYR A 489 -9.21 -23.22 6.17
N GLN A 490 -8.60 -22.07 5.91
CA GLN A 490 -7.64 -21.90 4.83
C GLN A 490 -6.24 -22.42 5.20
N ASN A 491 -5.83 -22.24 6.46
CA ASN A 491 -4.44 -22.36 6.88
C ASN A 491 -4.16 -23.56 7.79
N THR A 492 -5.08 -24.52 7.89
CA THR A 492 -4.85 -25.74 8.68
C THR A 492 -5.39 -26.98 7.98
N VAL A 493 -4.95 -28.14 8.44
CA VAL A 493 -5.48 -29.45 8.01
C VAL A 493 -6.65 -29.87 8.89
N LYS A 494 -7.51 -30.74 8.36
CA LYS A 494 -8.74 -31.16 9.05
C LYS A 494 -8.52 -31.73 10.46
N SER A 495 -7.48 -32.55 10.65
CA SER A 495 -7.17 -33.18 11.94
C SER A 495 -6.86 -32.14 13.03
N THR A 496 -5.96 -31.21 12.74
CA THR A 496 -5.61 -30.08 13.62
C THR A 496 -6.82 -29.19 13.88
N LEU A 497 -7.64 -28.90 12.86
CA LEU A 497 -8.84 -28.09 13.03
C LEU A 497 -9.83 -28.76 13.99
N ASP A 498 -10.13 -30.04 13.79
CA ASP A 498 -11.09 -30.76 14.62
C ASP A 498 -10.64 -30.81 16.08
N GLN A 499 -9.32 -30.94 16.30
CA GLN A 499 -8.73 -31.00 17.64
C GLN A 499 -8.76 -29.64 18.35
N TYR A 500 -8.35 -28.55 17.69
CA TYR A 500 -8.04 -27.28 18.37
C TYR A 500 -9.04 -26.14 18.10
N LYS A 501 -9.98 -26.29 17.17
CA LYS A 501 -10.92 -25.22 16.83
C LYS A 501 -11.69 -24.65 18.01
N PRO A 502 -12.26 -25.45 18.94
CA PRO A 502 -12.95 -24.89 20.10
C PRO A 502 -12.03 -23.99 20.93
N GLU A 503 -10.81 -24.44 21.18
CA GLU A 503 -9.81 -23.69 21.96
C GLU A 503 -9.39 -22.39 21.26
N LEU A 504 -9.17 -22.42 19.94
CA LEU A 504 -8.80 -21.23 19.17
C LEU A 504 -9.95 -20.20 19.12
N ILE A 505 -11.20 -20.65 19.07
CA ILE A 505 -12.38 -19.77 19.16
C ILE A 505 -12.46 -19.10 20.53
N GLU A 506 -12.21 -19.84 21.61
CA GLU A 506 -12.16 -19.27 22.96
C GLU A 506 -10.99 -18.29 23.13
N GLU A 507 -9.80 -18.65 22.65
CA GLU A 507 -8.63 -17.78 22.68
C GLU A 507 -8.91 -16.44 21.96
N TYR A 508 -9.53 -16.50 20.79
CA TYR A 508 -9.96 -15.31 20.05
C TYR A 508 -10.86 -14.41 20.89
N TYR A 509 -11.93 -14.96 21.48
CA TYR A 509 -12.91 -14.19 22.22
C TYR A 509 -12.31 -13.61 23.51
N ASN A 510 -11.44 -14.37 24.18
CA ASN A 510 -10.73 -13.94 25.38
C ASN A 510 -9.76 -12.78 25.10
N VAL A 511 -8.98 -12.86 24.02
CA VAL A 511 -8.06 -11.75 23.65
C VAL A 511 -8.84 -10.52 23.22
N LEU A 512 -9.96 -10.68 22.51
CA LEU A 512 -10.83 -9.57 22.18
C LEU A 512 -11.37 -8.91 23.46
N SER A 513 -11.92 -9.69 24.40
CA SER A 513 -12.42 -9.18 25.69
C SER A 513 -11.33 -8.44 26.47
N GLY A 514 -10.18 -9.07 26.67
CA GLY A 514 -9.06 -8.46 27.41
C GLY A 514 -8.53 -7.19 26.74
N SER A 515 -8.59 -7.10 25.42
CA SER A 515 -8.23 -5.89 24.68
C SER A 515 -9.23 -4.74 24.92
N LEU A 516 -10.53 -5.05 25.01
CA LEU A 516 -11.57 -4.07 25.36
C LEU A 516 -11.44 -3.58 26.81
N GLU A 517 -11.13 -4.48 27.74
CA GLU A 517 -10.98 -4.18 29.17
C GLU A 517 -9.87 -3.16 29.44
N LYS A 518 -8.77 -3.19 28.67
CA LYS A 518 -7.71 -2.17 28.73
C LYS A 518 -8.22 -0.73 28.49
N PHE A 519 -9.38 -0.57 27.86
CA PHE A 519 -10.03 0.71 27.56
C PHE A 519 -11.28 0.95 28.42
N ASN A 520 -11.45 0.18 29.50
CA ASN A 520 -12.64 0.20 30.37
C ASN A 520 -13.94 -0.05 29.58
N LEU A 521 -13.88 -0.92 28.58
CA LEU A 521 -15.03 -1.35 27.78
C LEU A 521 -15.35 -2.82 28.09
N THR A 522 -16.64 -3.16 28.11
CA THR A 522 -17.09 -4.51 28.46
C THR A 522 -17.52 -5.26 27.20
N VAL A 523 -16.96 -6.46 26.97
CA VAL A 523 -17.34 -7.28 25.80
C VAL A 523 -18.82 -7.64 25.82
N ASN A 524 -19.43 -7.83 26.98
CA ASN A 524 -20.86 -8.13 27.11
C ASN A 524 -21.79 -7.00 26.66
N GLU A 525 -21.29 -5.75 26.58
CA GLU A 525 -22.06 -4.62 26.07
C GLU A 525 -21.82 -4.42 24.58
N LEU A 526 -20.58 -4.64 24.13
CA LEU A 526 -20.17 -4.35 22.76
C LEU A 526 -20.38 -5.54 21.83
N TYR A 527 -20.01 -6.75 22.23
CA TYR A 527 -20.11 -7.95 21.41
C TYR A 527 -20.36 -9.20 22.29
N PRO A 528 -21.59 -9.36 22.81
CA PRO A 528 -21.93 -10.44 23.74
C PRO A 528 -21.63 -11.84 23.18
N ARG A 529 -21.46 -12.80 24.10
CA ARG A 529 -21.12 -14.19 23.76
C ARG A 529 -22.16 -14.82 22.83
N GLU A 530 -23.43 -14.56 23.07
CA GLU A 530 -24.54 -15.09 22.26
C GLU A 530 -24.47 -14.57 20.82
N GLU A 531 -24.14 -13.29 20.64
CA GLU A 531 -24.00 -12.65 19.33
C GLU A 531 -22.76 -13.18 18.59
N PHE A 532 -21.65 -13.42 19.31
CA PHE A 532 -20.46 -14.07 18.77
C PHE A 532 -20.76 -15.48 18.26
N GLU A 533 -21.49 -16.29 19.04
CA GLU A 533 -21.90 -17.64 18.64
C GLU A 533 -22.89 -17.64 17.48
N GLU A 534 -23.82 -16.68 17.43
CA GLU A 534 -24.70 -16.49 16.27
C GLU A 534 -23.88 -16.13 15.03
N SER A 535 -22.90 -15.24 15.18
CA SER A 535 -21.99 -14.84 14.10
C SER A 535 -21.19 -16.02 13.57
N LEU A 536 -20.63 -16.89 14.44
CA LEU A 536 -19.94 -18.11 14.01
C LEU A 536 -20.84 -19.04 13.18
N LYS A 537 -22.11 -19.21 13.59
CA LYS A 537 -23.09 -20.02 12.86
C LYS A 537 -23.44 -19.41 11.51
N LEU A 538 -23.67 -18.08 11.48
CA LEU A 538 -24.04 -17.34 10.28
C LEU A 538 -22.91 -17.35 9.24
N LEU A 539 -21.67 -17.11 9.67
CA LEU A 539 -20.52 -16.91 8.77
C LEU A 539 -19.84 -18.23 8.36
N LYS A 540 -20.21 -19.37 8.96
CA LYS A 540 -19.63 -20.68 8.64
C LYS A 540 -19.63 -21.01 7.15
N VAL A 541 -20.77 -20.82 6.47
CA VAL A 541 -20.90 -21.14 5.04
C VAL A 541 -19.97 -20.24 4.22
N GLN A 542 -20.01 -18.94 4.45
CA GLN A 542 -19.17 -17.99 3.75
C GLN A 542 -17.68 -18.29 3.92
N ALA A 543 -17.22 -18.54 5.15
CA ALA A 543 -15.82 -18.85 5.41
C ALA A 543 -15.34 -20.11 4.68
N ILE A 544 -16.17 -21.14 4.58
CA ILE A 544 -15.88 -22.35 3.80
C ILE A 544 -15.77 -22.02 2.30
N PHE A 545 -16.70 -21.25 1.75
CA PHE A 545 -16.67 -20.88 0.33
C PHE A 545 -15.48 -19.97 -0.01
N HIS A 546 -15.10 -19.07 0.90
CA HIS A 546 -13.89 -18.26 0.75
C HIS A 546 -12.64 -19.16 0.76
N ALA A 547 -12.54 -20.12 1.69
CA ALA A 547 -11.46 -21.11 1.68
C ALA A 547 -11.41 -21.92 0.37
N PHE A 548 -12.54 -22.37 -0.17
CA PHE A 548 -12.58 -23.05 -1.47
C PHE A 548 -12.16 -22.18 -2.66
N LEU A 549 -12.30 -20.86 -2.58
CA LEU A 549 -11.83 -19.95 -3.62
C LEU A 549 -10.30 -19.91 -3.67
N TYR A 550 -9.65 -19.97 -2.50
CA TYR A 550 -8.19 -19.84 -2.31
C TYR A 550 -7.45 -21.17 -2.35
N SER A 551 -7.93 -22.17 -1.61
CA SER A 551 -7.24 -23.45 -1.37
C SER A 551 -6.76 -24.14 -2.65
N PRO A 552 -7.54 -24.25 -3.74
CA PRO A 552 -7.08 -24.92 -4.95
C PRO A 552 -5.84 -24.28 -5.59
N MET A 553 -5.61 -22.98 -5.34
CA MET A 553 -4.46 -22.23 -5.84
C MET A 553 -3.33 -22.14 -4.81
N GLN A 554 -3.66 -21.87 -3.55
CA GLN A 554 -2.67 -21.64 -2.50
C GLN A 554 -2.00 -22.94 -2.04
N SER A 555 -2.70 -24.08 -2.11
CA SER A 555 -2.13 -25.39 -1.74
C SER A 555 -1.21 -25.99 -2.81
N LEU A 556 -1.11 -25.40 -4.00
CA LEU A 556 -0.24 -25.90 -5.07
C LEU A 556 1.24 -25.74 -4.73
N ASP A 557 2.08 -26.55 -5.38
CA ASP A 557 3.53 -26.34 -5.37
C ASP A 557 3.88 -24.88 -5.77
N PRO A 558 4.70 -24.17 -4.98
CA PRO A 558 5.02 -22.77 -5.23
C PRO A 558 5.63 -22.50 -6.62
N LYS A 559 6.47 -23.40 -7.13
CA LYS A 559 7.11 -23.23 -8.45
C LYS A 559 6.10 -23.41 -9.57
N LEU A 560 5.21 -24.41 -9.44
CA LEU A 560 4.10 -24.59 -10.37
C LEU A 560 3.18 -23.37 -10.36
N ARG A 561 2.83 -22.87 -9.18
CA ARG A 561 2.00 -21.67 -9.01
C ARG A 561 2.65 -20.46 -9.68
N GLU A 562 3.92 -20.17 -9.40
CA GLU A 562 4.64 -19.05 -10.01
C GLU A 562 4.63 -19.14 -11.54
N LYS A 563 4.97 -20.31 -12.09
CA LYS A 563 4.95 -20.57 -13.54
C LYS A 563 3.58 -20.26 -14.15
N LEU A 564 2.50 -20.71 -13.51
CA LEU A 564 1.14 -20.52 -14.01
C LEU A 564 0.67 -19.06 -13.97
N PHE A 565 1.04 -18.31 -12.94
CA PHE A 565 0.66 -16.90 -12.79
C PHE A 565 1.49 -15.98 -13.68
N SER A 566 2.71 -16.38 -13.99
CA SER A 566 3.61 -15.62 -14.89
C SER A 566 3.21 -15.71 -16.36
N ASP A 567 2.42 -16.72 -16.78
CA ASP A 567 1.94 -16.86 -18.15
C ASP A 567 0.48 -16.36 -18.28
N PRO A 568 0.24 -15.24 -18.99
CA PRO A 568 -1.10 -14.67 -19.13
C PRO A 568 -2.17 -15.63 -19.65
N LYS A 569 -1.81 -16.50 -20.60
CA LYS A 569 -2.75 -17.44 -21.20
C LYS A 569 -3.14 -18.54 -20.21
N SER A 570 -2.16 -19.07 -19.48
CA SER A 570 -2.41 -20.01 -18.40
C SER A 570 -3.30 -19.38 -17.34
N PHE A 571 -2.97 -18.17 -16.88
CA PHE A 571 -3.74 -17.50 -15.82
C PHE A 571 -5.21 -17.23 -16.23
N GLU A 572 -5.47 -16.78 -17.46
CA GLU A 572 -6.85 -16.61 -17.95
C GLU A 572 -7.62 -17.94 -17.96
N LYS A 573 -6.99 -19.05 -18.38
CA LYS A 573 -7.62 -20.37 -18.34
C LYS A 573 -7.97 -20.80 -16.91
N LEU A 574 -7.16 -20.43 -15.91
CA LEU A 574 -7.41 -20.72 -14.50
C LEU A 574 -8.57 -19.93 -13.90
N LYS A 575 -8.91 -18.77 -14.46
CA LYS A 575 -10.13 -18.05 -14.07
C LYS A 575 -11.37 -18.83 -14.47
N GLU A 576 -11.35 -19.49 -15.63
CA GLU A 576 -12.52 -20.20 -16.17
C GLU A 576 -12.69 -21.61 -15.62
N ASN A 577 -11.59 -22.38 -15.48
CA ASN A 577 -11.63 -23.77 -15.04
C ASN A 577 -10.30 -24.20 -14.42
N ARG A 578 -10.35 -24.86 -13.24
CA ARG A 578 -9.15 -25.33 -12.52
C ARG A 578 -9.07 -26.86 -12.40
N PHE A 579 -9.86 -27.63 -13.13
CA PHE A 579 -9.94 -29.09 -12.99
C PHE A 579 -8.59 -29.78 -13.18
N GLY A 580 -7.85 -29.40 -14.23
CA GLY A 580 -6.51 -29.95 -14.46
C GLY A 580 -5.52 -29.60 -13.35
N LEU A 581 -5.61 -28.41 -12.75
CA LEU A 581 -4.79 -28.07 -11.57
C LEU A 581 -5.19 -28.88 -10.35
N ILE A 582 -6.48 -29.11 -10.16
CA ILE A 582 -6.98 -29.94 -9.06
C ILE A 582 -6.47 -31.36 -9.25
N ASP A 583 -6.50 -31.92 -10.46
CA ASP A 583 -5.98 -33.25 -10.72
C ASP A 583 -4.47 -33.34 -10.41
N ILE A 584 -3.67 -32.36 -10.85
CA ILE A 584 -2.24 -32.29 -10.52
C ILE A 584 -2.03 -32.14 -9.01
N GLY A 585 -2.77 -31.25 -8.36
CA GLY A 585 -2.67 -31.01 -6.92
C GLY A 585 -3.01 -32.26 -6.13
N LEU A 586 -4.07 -32.98 -6.51
CA LEU A 586 -4.51 -34.21 -5.86
C LEU A 586 -3.51 -35.35 -5.97
N GLU A 587 -2.45 -35.26 -6.77
CA GLU A 587 -1.31 -36.21 -6.71
C GLU A 587 -0.48 -36.03 -5.43
N LEU A 588 -0.45 -34.82 -4.86
CA LEU A 588 0.28 -34.46 -3.65
C LEU A 588 -0.56 -34.68 -2.39
N GLU A 589 0.00 -35.35 -1.40
CA GLU A 589 -0.68 -35.59 -0.10
C GLU A 589 -1.02 -34.29 0.63
N SER A 590 -0.07 -33.35 0.69
CA SER A 590 -0.26 -32.04 1.31
C SER A 590 -1.35 -31.17 0.69
N TYR A 591 -1.78 -31.47 -0.54
CA TYR A 591 -2.90 -30.80 -1.20
C TYR A 591 -4.24 -31.48 -0.88
N ARG A 592 -4.22 -32.80 -0.61
CA ARG A 592 -5.41 -33.59 -0.29
C ARG A 592 -5.89 -33.36 1.15
N GLU A 593 -4.95 -33.19 2.08
CA GLU A 593 -5.20 -32.87 3.50
C GLU A 593 -5.80 -31.47 3.71
#